data_AF-A0A7X9H791-F1
#
_entry.id   AF-A0A7X9H791-F1
#
_cell.length_a   1.000
_cell.length_b   1.000
_cell.length_c   1.000
_cell.angle_alpha   90.00
_cell.angle_beta   90.00
_cell.angle_gamma   90.00
#
_symmetry.space_group_name_H-M   'P 1'
#
loop_
_entity.id
_entity.type
_entity.pdbx_description
1 polymer ?
#
loop_
_entity_poly.entity_id
_entity_poly.type
_entity_poly.pdbx_seq_one_letter_code
_entity_poly.pdbx_strand_id
1 'polypeptide(L)' 'LVVYTSRFTPREVVGKTVIIHENPDDFRSQPSGDSGDRIACGVIRSD' A
#
# COMPACT_ATOMS: atom_id res chain seq x y z
N LEU A 1 2.23 15.71 1.78
CA LEU A 1 2.78 15.28 0.47
C LEU A 1 1.78 14.29 -0.14
N VAL A 2 1.45 14.44 -1.41
CA VAL A 2 0.52 13.54 -2.13
C VAL A 2 1.23 12.99 -3.36
N VAL A 3 1.06 11.70 -3.63
CA VAL A 3 1.61 11.00 -4.79
C VAL A 3 0.46 10.50 -5.67
N TYR A 4 0.62 10.64 -6.99
CA TYR A 4 -0.35 10.15 -7.98
C TYR A 4 0.27 9.02 -8.81
N THR A 5 -0.54 8.04 -9.21
CA THR A 5 -0.11 6.94 -10.08
C THR A 5 -1.21 6.54 -11.06
N SER A 6 -0.81 6.06 -12.24
CA SER A 6 -1.69 5.55 -13.29
C SER A 6 -1.58 4.03 -13.46
N ARG A 7 -0.95 3.32 -12.50
CA ARG A 7 -0.77 1.86 -12.56
C ARG A 7 -2.06 1.05 -12.38
N PHE A 8 -3.10 1.66 -11.81
CA PHE A 8 -4.43 1.08 -11.60
C PHE A 8 -5.47 2.20 -11.57
N THR A 9 -6.73 1.82 -11.78
CA THR A 9 -7.90 2.70 -11.66
C THR A 9 -8.51 2.61 -10.24
N PRO A 10 -9.26 3.63 -9.78
CA PRO A 10 -9.91 3.57 -8.46
C PRO A 10 -10.79 2.34 -8.26
N ARG A 11 -11.52 1.90 -9.31
CA ARG A 11 -12.41 0.74 -9.24
C ARG A 11 -11.67 -0.57 -8.95
N GLU A 12 -10.41 -0.68 -9.36
CA GLU A 12 -9.60 -1.88 -9.13
C GLU A 12 -9.13 -2.02 -7.68
N VAL A 13 -9.14 -0.94 -6.89
CA VAL A 13 -8.61 -0.92 -5.52
C VAL A 13 -9.68 -0.75 -4.44
N VAL A 14 -10.90 -0.34 -4.79
CA VAL A 14 -12.03 -0.34 -3.85
C VAL A 14 -12.26 -1.75 -3.31
N GLY A 15 -12.45 -1.86 -2.00
CA GLY A 15 -12.57 -3.13 -1.27
C GLY A 15 -11.24 -3.82 -0.95
N LYS A 16 -10.11 -3.36 -1.51
CA LYS A 16 -8.77 -3.83 -1.10
C LYS A 16 -8.30 -3.10 0.16
N THR A 17 -7.27 -3.65 0.82
CA THR A 17 -6.67 -3.08 2.02
C THR A 17 -5.32 -2.45 1.71
N VAL A 18 -5.09 -1.24 2.21
CA VAL A 18 -3.76 -0.62 2.27
C VAL A 18 -3.10 -1.04 3.57
N ILE A 19 -1.83 -1.45 3.49
CA ILE A 19 -0.99 -1.77 4.63
C ILE A 19 0.16 -0.75 4.66
N ILE A 20 0.43 -0.18 5.84
CA ILE A 20 1.60 0.68 6.07
C ILE A 20 2.56 -0.10 6.95
N HIS A 21 3.81 -0.19 6.50
CA HIS A 21 4.92 -0.76 7.25
C HIS A 21 5.74 0.35 7.95
N GLU A 22 6.54 -0.02 8.93
CA GLU A 22 7.37 0.92 9.70
C GLU A 22 8.51 1.55 8.88
N ASN A 23 9.07 0.82 7.92
CA ASN A 23 10.18 1.25 7.07
C ASN A 23 9.77 1.31 5.58
N PRO A 24 10.49 2.07 4.75
CA PRO A 24 10.29 2.07 3.29
C PRO A 24 10.63 0.72 2.64
N ASP A 25 10.00 0.44 1.50
CA ASP A 25 10.29 -0.72 0.66
C ASP A 25 11.66 -0.60 -0.05
N ASP A 26 12.45 -1.66 -0.04
CA ASP A 26 13.78 -1.74 -0.65
C ASP A 26 13.78 -2.12 -2.15
N PHE A 27 12.61 -2.41 -2.71
CA PHE A 27 12.32 -2.84 -4.08
C PHE A 27 13.13 -4.05 -4.59
N ARG A 28 13.68 -4.87 -3.68
CA ARG A 28 14.54 -6.02 -4.01
C ARG A 28 14.13 -7.27 -3.26
N SER A 29 14.03 -7.17 -1.93
CA SER A 29 13.60 -8.29 -1.11
C SER A 29 12.09 -8.45 -1.21
N GLN A 30 11.64 -9.69 -1.23
CA GLN A 30 10.24 -10.03 -1.36
C GLN A 30 9.86 -10.97 -0.20
N PRO A 31 8.65 -10.88 0.34
CA PRO A 31 7.45 -10.24 -0.23
C PRO A 31 7.17 -8.79 0.23
N SER A 32 7.96 -8.23 1.15
CA SER A 32 7.63 -6.94 1.80
C SER A 32 8.81 -5.97 1.85
N GLY A 33 9.78 -6.12 0.95
CA GLY A 33 10.82 -5.10 0.72
C GLY A 33 11.60 -4.67 1.94
N ASP A 34 11.89 -5.59 2.88
CA ASP A 34 12.56 -5.31 4.16
C ASP A 34 11.93 -4.14 4.95
N SER A 35 10.60 -3.95 4.80
CA SER A 35 9.88 -2.81 5.36
C SER A 35 9.54 -2.93 6.84
N GLY A 36 9.88 -4.04 7.49
CA GLY A 36 9.61 -4.28 8.91
C GLY A 36 8.14 -4.55 9.25
N ASP A 37 7.74 -4.23 10.48
CA ASP A 37 6.41 -4.50 11.02
C ASP A 37 5.28 -3.71 10.34
N ARG A 38 4.06 -4.28 10.33
CA ARG A 38 2.83 -3.60 9.85
C ARG A 38 2.27 -2.70 10.95
N ILE A 39 2.33 -1.39 10.73
CA ILE A 39 1.93 -0.40 11.74
C ILE A 39 0.52 0.16 11.53
N ALA A 40 -0.06 0.00 10.34
CA ALA A 40 -1.45 0.38 10.08
C ALA A 40 -2.06 -0.45 8.93
N CYS A 41 -3.39 -0.56 8.95
CA CYS A 41 -4.17 -1.14 7.87
C CYS A 41 -5.51 -0.42 7.70
N GLY A 42 -6.05 -0.44 6.49
CA GLY A 42 -7.37 0.14 6.22
C GLY A 42 -7.93 -0.29 4.86
N VAL A 43 -9.24 -0.56 4.83
CA VAL A 43 -9.94 -0.89 3.58
C VAL A 43 -10.21 0.40 2.80
N ILE A 44 -9.94 0.37 1.51
CA ILE A 44 -10.30 1.45 0.58
C ILE A 44 -11.80 1.34 0.32
N ARG A 45 -12.56 2.36 0.72
CA ARG A 45 -14.01 2.42 0.53
C ARG A 45 -14.40 3.51 -0.47
N SER A 46 -15.61 3.40 -1.00
CA SER A 46 -16.17 4.33 -1.99
C SER A 46 -17.55 4.87 -1.60
N ASP A 47 -17.98 4.58 -0.37
CA ASP A 47 -19.18 5.16 0.24
C ASP A 47 -18.94 6.62 0.70
#